data_AF-A0A0A8JZT2-F1
#
_entry.id   AF-A0A0A8JZT2-F1
#
_cell.length_a   1.000
_cell.length_b   1.000
_cell.length_c   1.000
_cell.angle_alpha   90.00
_cell.angle_beta   90.00
_cell.angle_gamma   90.00
#
_symmetry.space_group_name_H-M   'P 1'
#
loop_
_entity.id
_entity.type
_entity.pdbx_description
1 polymer ?
#
loop_
_entity_poly.entity_id
_entity_poly.type
_entity_poly.pdbx_seq_one_letter_code
_entity_poly.pdbx_strand_id
1 'polypeptide(L)'
;MTLTPERSKLGRLALGLSEGERAEIDAMMRKPEPEGLSNEQFRALVAGETAAQSEPYKVTLLREVMEIVGKRGLNYGTPEDNFARIARRWTVHFKNRYGPDMEVDELDVAILCADLKLARLENEPTHMDSWKDIAGYAACGGEIAQRRIDGTWVDAALEGRAPAVDV
;
A
#
# COMPACT_ATOMS: atom_id res chain seq x y z
N MET A 1 20.65 -21.34 -10.90
CA MET A 1 20.70 -20.87 -9.50
C MET A 1 21.47 -19.56 -9.48
N THR A 2 20.76 -18.43 -9.53
CA THR A 2 21.33 -17.09 -9.65
C THR A 2 21.92 -16.66 -8.31
N LEU A 3 23.24 -16.47 -8.27
CA LEU A 3 23.93 -15.94 -7.09
C LEU A 3 23.42 -14.52 -6.82
N THR A 4 23.14 -14.20 -5.56
CA THR A 4 22.76 -12.85 -5.14
C THR A 4 23.88 -11.85 -5.48
N PRO A 5 23.54 -10.57 -5.75
CA PRO A 5 24.52 -9.57 -6.23
C PRO A 5 25.76 -9.42 -5.33
N GLU A 6 25.61 -9.59 -4.01
CA GLU A 6 26.72 -9.54 -3.05
C GLU A 6 27.72 -10.70 -3.21
N ARG A 7 27.25 -11.92 -3.48
CA ARG A 7 28.14 -13.07 -3.75
C ARG A 7 28.97 -12.88 -5.01
N SER A 8 28.44 -12.14 -6.00
CA SER A 8 29.15 -11.87 -7.25
C SER A 8 30.27 -10.84 -7.11
N LYS A 9 30.19 -9.92 -6.14
CA LYS A 9 31.22 -8.90 -5.90
C LYS A 9 32.45 -9.48 -5.19
N LEU A 10 32.26 -10.37 -4.22
CA LEU A 10 33.37 -11.05 -3.53
C LEU A 10 34.01 -12.14 -4.41
N GLY A 11 33.22 -12.89 -5.18
CA GLY A 11 33.74 -13.90 -6.10
C GLY A 11 34.64 -13.35 -7.21
N ARG A 12 34.45 -12.07 -7.62
CA ARG A 12 35.33 -11.40 -8.59
C ARG A 12 36.66 -10.93 -8.01
N LEU A 13 36.75 -10.75 -6.68
CA LEU A 13 38.01 -10.37 -6.02
C LEU A 13 38.97 -11.56 -5.87
N ALA A 14 38.46 -12.79 -5.89
CA ALA A 14 39.22 -14.02 -5.63
C ALA A 14 39.98 -14.61 -6.84
N LEU A 15 39.89 -13.99 -8.02
CA LEU A 15 40.53 -14.48 -9.25
C LEU A 15 42.05 -14.20 -9.31
N GLY A 16 42.61 -13.42 -8.38
CA GLY A 16 44.05 -13.11 -8.30
C GLY A 16 44.77 -13.62 -7.04
N LEU A 17 44.10 -14.40 -6.19
CA LEU A 17 44.63 -14.86 -4.91
C LEU A 17 45.34 -16.20 -5.04
N SER A 18 46.42 -16.41 -4.27
CA SER A 18 47.07 -17.70 -4.12
C SER A 18 46.12 -18.75 -3.50
N GLU A 19 46.42 -20.04 -3.63
CA GLU A 19 45.63 -21.10 -2.99
C GLU A 19 45.56 -20.92 -1.45
N GLY A 20 46.62 -20.39 -0.83
CA GLY A 20 46.66 -20.08 0.61
C GLY A 20 45.69 -18.96 1.02
N GLU A 21 45.67 -17.87 0.26
CA GLU A 21 44.77 -16.73 0.53
C GLU A 21 43.30 -17.09 0.27
N ARG A 22 43.04 -17.98 -0.69
CA ARG A 22 41.69 -18.54 -0.90
C ARG A 22 41.24 -19.39 0.29
N ALA A 23 42.12 -20.20 0.86
CA ALA A 23 41.81 -21.00 2.05
C ALA A 23 41.57 -20.15 3.30
N GLU A 24 42.30 -19.04 3.48
CA GLU A 24 42.08 -18.10 4.58
C GLU A 24 40.74 -17.37 4.47
N ILE A 25 40.37 -16.87 3.28
CA ILE A 25 39.07 -16.23 3.07
C ILE A 25 37.94 -17.23 3.26
N ASP A 26 38.09 -18.47 2.79
CA ASP A 26 37.08 -19.51 2.98
C ASP A 26 36.92 -19.89 4.47
N ALA A 27 38.03 -19.95 5.22
CA ALA A 27 38.02 -20.15 6.67
C ALA A 27 37.40 -18.95 7.43
N MET A 28 37.64 -17.72 6.97
CA MET A 28 37.12 -16.49 7.56
C MET A 28 35.63 -16.26 7.24
N MET A 29 35.17 -16.77 6.09
CA MET A 29 33.75 -16.72 5.66
C MET A 29 32.96 -17.95 6.11
N ARG A 30 33.62 -18.99 6.65
CA ARG A 30 32.96 -20.09 7.35
C ARG A 30 32.33 -19.52 8.61
N LYS A 31 31.00 -19.35 8.61
CA LYS A 31 30.24 -19.03 9.83
C LYS A 31 30.66 -20.03 10.92
N PRO A 32 30.94 -19.58 12.15
CA PRO A 32 31.27 -20.49 13.23
C PRO A 32 30.14 -21.51 13.33
N GLU A 33 30.45 -22.80 13.21
CA GLU A 33 29.51 -23.82 13.66
C GLU A 33 29.27 -23.52 15.14
N PRO A 34 28.03 -23.30 15.58
CA PRO A 34 27.77 -22.97 16.97
C PRO A 34 28.24 -24.15 17.82
N GLU A 35 29.30 -23.93 18.59
CA GLU A 35 29.77 -24.90 19.57
C GLU A 35 28.59 -25.29 20.48
N GLY A 36 28.10 -26.52 20.35
CA GLY A 36 27.06 -27.09 21.21
C GLY A 36 25.69 -27.34 20.58
N LEU A 37 25.46 -27.01 19.30
CA LEU A 37 24.23 -27.45 18.61
C LEU A 37 24.57 -28.49 17.53
N SER A 38 23.87 -29.63 17.56
CA SER A 38 23.96 -30.60 16.48
C SER A 38 23.46 -29.98 15.17
N ASN A 39 23.94 -30.49 14.03
CA ASN A 39 23.45 -30.07 12.71
C ASN A 39 21.93 -30.16 12.57
N GLU A 40 21.28 -31.08 13.29
CA GLU A 40 19.82 -31.19 13.34
C GLU A 40 19.20 -30.07 14.18
N GLN A 41 19.77 -29.73 15.33
CA GLN A 41 19.32 -28.62 16.18
C GLN A 41 19.53 -27.26 15.51
N PHE A 42 20.65 -27.07 14.80
CA PHE A 42 20.90 -25.87 14.00
C PHE A 42 19.92 -25.77 12.83
N ARG A 43 19.65 -26.87 12.12
CA ARG A 43 18.63 -26.91 11.07
C ARG A 43 17.23 -26.66 11.63
N ALA A 44 16.89 -27.18 12.80
CA ALA A 44 15.62 -26.95 13.47
C ALA A 44 15.48 -25.52 13.98
N LEU A 45 16.56 -24.90 14.46
CA LEU A 45 16.60 -23.50 14.88
C LEU A 45 16.45 -22.57 13.66
N VAL A 46 17.24 -22.79 12.60
CA VAL A 46 17.13 -22.02 11.35
C VAL A 46 15.77 -22.26 10.68
N ALA A 47 15.26 -23.49 10.71
CA ALA A 47 13.92 -23.82 10.21
C ALA A 47 12.83 -23.20 11.10
N GLY A 48 13.02 -23.09 12.41
CA GLY A 48 12.10 -22.42 13.34
C GLY A 48 12.11 -20.90 13.21
N GLU A 49 13.29 -20.31 12.96
CA GLU A 49 13.45 -18.87 12.65
C GLU A 49 12.89 -18.52 11.27
N THR A 50 12.99 -19.42 10.29
CA THR A 50 12.38 -19.22 8.96
C THR A 50 10.90 -19.64 8.89
N ALA A 51 10.44 -20.53 9.78
CA ALA A 51 9.03 -20.94 9.91
C ALA A 51 8.20 -20.04 10.83
N ALA A 52 8.78 -18.95 11.36
CA ALA A 52 7.98 -17.79 11.71
C ALA A 52 7.32 -17.28 10.42
N GLN A 53 6.16 -17.86 10.11
CA GLN A 53 5.35 -17.57 8.92
C GLN A 53 5.21 -16.06 8.83
N SER A 54 5.94 -15.44 7.89
CA SER A 54 5.79 -14.02 7.63
C SER A 54 4.32 -13.79 7.30
N GLU A 55 3.70 -12.89 8.05
CA GLU A 55 2.30 -12.56 7.86
C GLU A 55 1.99 -12.32 6.37
N PRO A 56 0.83 -12.77 5.86
CA PRO A 56 0.49 -12.55 4.45
C PRO A 56 0.60 -11.06 4.09
N TYR A 57 1.28 -10.75 2.98
CA TYR A 57 1.55 -9.36 2.57
C TYR A 57 0.31 -8.45 2.56
N LYS A 58 -0.86 -8.98 2.20
CA LYS A 58 -2.14 -8.27 2.25
C LYS A 58 -2.47 -7.69 3.64
N VAL A 59 -2.07 -8.34 4.72
CA VAL A 59 -2.30 -7.85 6.08
C VAL A 59 -1.36 -6.69 6.39
N THR A 60 -0.08 -6.80 6.00
CA THR A 60 0.88 -5.69 6.12
C THR A 60 0.41 -4.47 5.34
N LEU A 61 -0.04 -4.67 4.09
CA LEU A 61 -0.59 -3.62 3.24
C LEU A 61 -1.78 -2.93 3.91
N LEU A 62 -2.76 -3.67 4.43
CA LEU A 62 -3.94 -3.09 5.07
C LEU A 62 -3.60 -2.32 6.35
N ARG A 63 -2.59 -2.75 7.12
CA ARG A 63 -2.10 -1.98 8.28
C ARG A 63 -1.49 -0.66 7.86
N GLU A 64 -0.66 -0.66 6.82
CA GLU A 64 -0.08 0.59 6.30
C GLU A 64 -1.19 1.55 5.82
N VAL A 65 -2.21 1.03 5.13
CA VAL A 65 -3.36 1.83 4.70
C VAL A 65 -4.10 2.40 5.91
N MET A 66 -4.36 1.60 6.94
CA MET A 66 -5.02 2.04 8.18
C MET A 66 -4.28 3.20 8.84
N GLU A 67 -2.96 3.12 8.91
CA GLU A 67 -2.12 4.20 9.44
C GLU A 67 -2.22 5.48 8.60
N ILE A 68 -2.26 5.36 7.27
CA ILE A 68 -2.37 6.50 6.35
C ILE A 68 -3.73 7.18 6.49
N VAL A 69 -4.83 6.41 6.46
CA VAL A 69 -6.19 6.99 6.54
C VAL A 69 -6.47 7.54 7.93
N GLY A 70 -5.98 6.89 9.00
CA GLY A 70 -6.17 7.34 10.39
C GLY A 70 -5.35 8.58 10.77
N LYS A 71 -4.21 8.84 10.12
CA LYS A 71 -3.35 10.00 10.41
C LYS A 71 -3.60 11.21 9.53
N ARG A 72 -4.17 11.03 8.33
CA ARG A 72 -4.49 12.13 7.41
C ARG A 72 -5.71 12.88 7.94
N GLY A 73 -5.49 13.97 8.65
CA GLY A 73 -6.57 14.82 9.19
C GLY A 73 -6.09 15.92 10.15
N LEU A 74 -4.87 15.78 10.68
CA LEU A 74 -4.38 16.64 11.76
C LEU A 74 -4.12 18.11 11.40
N ASN A 75 -4.05 18.49 10.11
CA ASN A 75 -3.66 19.85 9.72
C ASN A 75 -4.61 20.59 8.75
N TYR A 76 -5.46 19.92 7.96
CA TYR A 76 -6.23 20.58 6.87
C TYR A 76 -7.66 20.05 6.62
N GLY A 77 -8.21 19.26 7.56
CA GLY A 77 -9.50 18.55 7.42
C GLY A 77 -9.32 17.08 7.07
N THR A 78 -10.36 16.26 7.26
CA THR A 78 -10.30 14.83 6.95
C THR A 78 -10.24 14.58 5.43
N PRO A 79 -9.87 13.38 4.96
CA PRO A 79 -9.92 13.07 3.54
C PRO A 79 -11.32 13.28 2.95
N GLU A 80 -12.37 12.96 3.71
CA GLU A 80 -13.77 13.11 3.32
C GLU A 80 -14.15 14.59 3.18
N ASP A 81 -13.66 15.47 4.07
CA ASP A 81 -13.84 16.93 3.91
C ASP A 81 -13.23 17.44 2.60
N ASN A 82 -12.07 16.87 2.23
CA ASN A 82 -11.41 17.22 0.99
C ASN A 82 -12.16 16.65 -0.22
N PHE A 83 -12.78 15.48 -0.12
CA PHE A 83 -13.61 14.93 -1.19
C PHE A 83 -14.82 15.82 -1.45
N ALA A 84 -15.50 16.31 -0.41
CA ALA A 84 -16.60 17.26 -0.57
C ALA A 84 -16.14 18.58 -1.23
N ARG A 85 -14.94 19.07 -0.90
CA ARG A 85 -14.35 20.25 -1.57
C ARG A 85 -14.04 19.98 -3.04
N ILE A 86 -13.51 18.81 -3.36
CA ILE A 86 -13.20 18.39 -4.74
C ILE A 86 -14.49 18.24 -5.54
N ALA A 87 -15.52 17.60 -4.97
CA ALA A 87 -16.83 17.40 -5.57
C ALA A 87 -17.42 18.73 -6.04
N ARG A 88 -17.47 19.75 -5.17
CA ARG A 88 -17.91 21.10 -5.54
C ARG A 88 -17.11 21.71 -6.70
N ARG A 89 -15.79 21.51 -6.72
CA ARG A 89 -14.93 22.02 -7.81
C ARG A 89 -15.21 21.28 -9.12
N TRP A 90 -15.40 19.97 -9.07
CA TRP A 90 -15.68 19.14 -10.24
C TRP A 90 -17.08 19.42 -10.79
N THR A 91 -18.09 19.56 -9.94
CA THR A 91 -19.42 20.05 -10.33
C THR A 91 -19.32 21.35 -11.12
N VAL A 92 -18.65 22.38 -10.59
CA VAL A 92 -18.50 23.65 -11.30
C VAL A 92 -17.79 23.47 -12.65
N HIS A 93 -16.73 22.66 -12.68
CA HIS A 93 -16.01 22.37 -13.91
C HIS A 93 -16.91 21.71 -14.96
N PHE A 94 -17.65 20.68 -14.59
CA PHE A 94 -18.52 19.95 -15.51
C PHE A 94 -19.73 20.78 -15.93
N LYS A 95 -20.30 21.58 -15.05
CA LYS A 95 -21.37 22.52 -15.42
C LYS A 95 -20.93 23.49 -16.50
N ASN A 96 -19.74 24.07 -16.34
CA ASN A 96 -19.19 25.00 -17.32
C ASN A 96 -18.86 24.34 -18.66
N ARG A 97 -18.51 23.05 -18.66
CA ARG A 97 -18.04 22.34 -19.86
C ARG A 97 -19.13 21.59 -20.61
N TYR A 98 -20.08 21.00 -19.89
CA TYR A 98 -21.03 20.02 -20.41
C TYR A 98 -22.49 20.39 -20.15
N GLY A 99 -22.76 21.41 -19.33
CA GLY A 99 -24.12 21.90 -19.05
C GLY A 99 -24.55 21.70 -17.60
N PRO A 100 -25.64 22.36 -17.17
CA PRO A 100 -26.00 22.55 -15.76
C PRO A 100 -26.43 21.28 -15.04
N ASP A 101 -26.78 20.21 -15.76
CA ASP A 101 -27.37 18.99 -15.20
C ASP A 101 -26.32 18.01 -14.64
N MET A 102 -25.06 18.43 -14.54
CA MET A 102 -23.99 17.63 -13.98
C MET A 102 -23.70 18.00 -12.52
N GLU A 103 -23.77 16.98 -11.67
CA GLU A 103 -23.42 17.04 -10.26
C GLU A 103 -22.44 15.92 -9.94
N VAL A 104 -21.53 16.20 -9.01
CA VAL A 104 -20.55 15.27 -8.46
C VAL A 104 -20.64 15.39 -6.95
N ASP A 105 -20.71 14.27 -6.24
CA ASP A 105 -20.63 14.22 -4.79
C ASP A 105 -19.29 13.65 -4.30
N GLU A 106 -19.06 13.64 -2.99
CA GLU A 106 -17.85 13.08 -2.39
C GLU A 106 -17.69 11.56 -2.58
N LEU A 107 -18.78 10.79 -2.77
CA LEU A 107 -18.69 9.37 -3.10
C LEU A 107 -18.17 9.19 -4.53
N ASP A 108 -18.67 10.00 -5.47
CA ASP A 108 -18.16 10.04 -6.84
C ASP A 108 -16.66 10.35 -6.83
N VAL A 109 -16.22 11.31 -6.01
CA VAL A 109 -14.79 11.63 -5.87
C VAL A 109 -13.99 10.44 -5.34
N ALA A 110 -14.46 9.75 -4.31
CA ALA A 110 -13.77 8.56 -3.77
C ALA A 110 -13.63 7.46 -4.84
N ILE A 111 -14.72 7.17 -5.57
CA ILE A 111 -14.75 6.16 -6.63
C ILE A 111 -13.81 6.55 -7.78
N LEU A 112 -13.91 7.79 -8.26
CA LEU A 112 -13.10 8.27 -9.38
C LEU A 112 -11.61 8.38 -9.01
N CYS A 113 -11.28 8.68 -7.75
CA CYS A 113 -9.89 8.64 -7.28
C CYS A 113 -9.32 7.22 -7.24
N ALA A 114 -10.13 6.22 -6.88
CA ALA A 114 -9.73 4.82 -6.99
C ALA A 114 -9.56 4.40 -8.46
N ASP A 115 -10.45 4.85 -9.34
CA ASP A 115 -10.39 4.55 -10.77
C ASP A 115 -9.11 5.10 -11.43
N LEU A 116 -8.66 6.31 -11.05
CA LEU A 116 -7.36 6.84 -11.50
C LEU A 116 -6.17 5.91 -11.17
N LYS A 117 -6.26 5.17 -10.07
CA LYS A 117 -5.22 4.22 -9.66
C LYS A 117 -5.36 2.89 -10.36
N LEU A 118 -6.58 2.44 -10.61
CA LEU A 118 -6.85 1.28 -11.47
C LEU A 118 -6.28 1.52 -12.88
N ALA A 119 -6.53 2.69 -13.48
CA ALA A 119 -5.96 3.06 -14.77
C ALA A 119 -4.43 3.03 -14.79
N ARG A 120 -3.75 3.43 -13.70
CA ARG A 120 -2.28 3.27 -13.60
C ARG A 120 -1.87 1.81 -13.59
N LEU A 121 -2.60 0.95 -12.88
CA LEU A 121 -2.30 -0.47 -12.76
C LEU A 121 -2.47 -1.23 -14.08
N GLU A 122 -3.28 -0.72 -15.02
CA GLU A 122 -3.34 -1.28 -16.39
C GLU A 122 -1.98 -1.20 -17.10
N ASN A 123 -1.19 -0.14 -16.83
CA ASN A 123 0.15 0.03 -17.38
C ASN A 123 1.25 -0.57 -16.47
N GLU A 124 1.12 -0.43 -15.14
CA GLU A 124 2.11 -0.89 -14.16
C GLU A 124 1.47 -1.68 -13.00
N PRO A 125 1.14 -2.98 -13.20
CA PRO A 125 0.43 -3.78 -12.19
C PRO A 125 1.19 -3.96 -10.86
N THR A 126 2.52 -3.80 -10.89
CA THR A 126 3.41 -3.94 -9.73
C THR A 126 3.57 -2.65 -8.92
N HIS A 127 2.88 -1.57 -9.29
CA HIS A 127 2.94 -0.30 -8.57
C HIS A 127 2.18 -0.38 -7.24
N MET A 128 2.86 -0.84 -6.18
CA MET A 128 2.23 -1.16 -4.89
C MET A 128 1.54 0.01 -4.19
N ASP A 129 2.03 1.23 -4.39
CA ASP A 129 1.36 2.42 -3.84
C ASP A 129 -0.02 2.65 -4.46
N SER A 130 -0.24 2.20 -5.71
CA SER A 130 -1.57 2.30 -6.33
C SER A 130 -2.57 1.35 -5.67
N TRP A 131 -2.14 0.14 -5.28
CA TRP A 131 -2.99 -0.77 -4.51
C TRP A 131 -3.33 -0.22 -3.13
N LYS A 132 -2.38 0.44 -2.47
CA LYS A 132 -2.62 1.14 -1.19
C LYS A 132 -3.56 2.32 -1.35
N ASP A 133 -3.37 3.14 -2.39
CA ASP A 133 -4.23 4.29 -2.68
C ASP A 133 -5.68 3.82 -2.94
N ILE A 134 -5.89 2.75 -3.73
CA ILE A 134 -7.22 2.17 -3.96
C ILE A 134 -7.88 1.76 -2.64
N ALA A 135 -7.16 1.02 -1.79
CA ALA A 135 -7.68 0.61 -0.49
C ALA A 135 -8.00 1.81 0.41
N GLY A 136 -7.17 2.86 0.38
CA GLY A 136 -7.40 4.10 1.12
C GLY A 136 -8.63 4.87 0.63
N TYR A 137 -8.77 5.07 -0.69
CA TYR A 137 -9.94 5.73 -1.27
C TYR A 137 -11.24 4.93 -1.03
N ALA A 138 -11.17 3.60 -1.14
CA ALA A 138 -12.30 2.72 -0.83
C ALA A 138 -12.70 2.81 0.65
N ALA A 139 -11.74 2.89 1.58
CA ALA A 139 -12.02 3.07 3.00
C ALA A 139 -12.73 4.41 3.29
N CYS A 140 -12.21 5.52 2.74
CA CYS A 140 -12.84 6.84 2.87
C CYS A 140 -14.26 6.86 2.25
N GLY A 141 -14.45 6.26 1.08
CA GLY A 141 -15.76 6.12 0.45
C GLY A 141 -16.75 5.31 1.29
N GLY A 142 -16.28 4.22 1.91
CA GLY A 142 -17.05 3.42 2.86
C GLY A 142 -17.47 4.22 4.10
N GLU A 143 -16.59 5.05 4.63
CA GLU A 143 -16.90 5.92 5.77
C GLU A 143 -17.97 6.97 5.42
N ILE A 144 -17.89 7.59 4.24
CA ILE A 144 -18.93 8.51 3.74
C ILE A 144 -20.27 7.77 3.60
N ALA A 145 -20.27 6.61 2.97
CA ALA A 145 -21.48 5.81 2.77
C ALA A 145 -22.11 5.41 4.12
N GLN A 146 -21.30 4.97 5.09
CA GLN A 146 -21.76 4.65 6.43
C GLN A 146 -22.37 5.87 7.14
N ARG A 147 -21.71 7.03 7.08
CA ARG A 147 -22.24 8.28 7.67
C ARG A 147 -23.55 8.72 7.03
N ARG A 148 -23.76 8.46 5.73
CA ARG A 148 -25.04 8.69 5.04
C ARG A 148 -26.14 7.75 5.55
N ILE A 149 -25.84 6.45 5.69
CA ILE A 149 -26.77 5.46 6.26
C ILE A 149 -27.19 5.85 7.68
N ASP A 150 -26.23 6.28 8.49
CA ASP A 150 -26.48 6.66 9.89
C ASP A 150 -27.09 8.08 10.03
N GLY A 151 -27.28 8.80 8.93
CA GLY A 151 -27.81 10.18 8.93
C GLY A 151 -26.90 11.21 9.58
N THR A 152 -25.63 10.89 9.79
CA THR A 152 -24.63 11.77 10.43
C THR A 152 -23.83 12.59 9.41
N TRP A 153 -24.03 12.32 8.11
CA TRP A 153 -23.42 13.08 7.03
C TRP A 153 -24.26 14.30 6.67
N VAL A 154 -23.64 15.49 6.69
CA VAL A 154 -24.26 16.73 6.22
C VAL A 154 -23.81 16.97 4.80
N ASP A 155 -24.74 16.80 3.86
CA ASP A 155 -24.45 16.85 2.45
C ASP A 155 -24.29 18.29 1.97
N ALA A 156 -23.04 18.74 1.84
CA ALA A 156 -22.74 20.10 1.41
C ALA A 156 -22.98 20.33 -0.10
N ALA A 157 -23.15 19.26 -0.89
CA ALA A 157 -23.46 19.34 -2.33
C ALA A 157 -24.96 19.17 -2.60
N LEU A 158 -25.71 18.51 -1.70
CA LEU A 158 -27.13 18.21 -1.87
C LEU A 158 -28.10 19.11 -1.10
N GLU A 159 -27.68 20.27 -0.58
CA GLU A 159 -28.64 21.31 -0.13
C GLU A 159 -29.59 21.68 -1.31
N GLY A 160 -30.75 21.03 -1.36
CA GLY A 160 -31.77 21.20 -2.41
C GLY A 160 -32.10 19.95 -3.24
N ARG A 161 -31.48 18.78 -3.03
CA ARG A 161 -31.88 17.53 -3.73
C ARG A 161 -32.91 16.77 -2.88
N ALA A 162 -34.01 16.34 -3.50
CA ALA A 162 -34.93 15.40 -2.86
C ALA A 162 -34.15 14.13 -2.47
N PRO A 163 -34.43 13.52 -1.30
CA PRO A 163 -33.72 12.32 -0.88
C PRO A 163 -33.84 11.24 -1.97
N ALA A 164 -32.72 10.60 -2.29
CA ALA A 164 -32.73 9.41 -3.12
C ALA A 164 -33.60 8.37 -2.42
N VAL A 165 -34.68 7.97 -3.09
CA VAL A 165 -35.65 7.00 -2.60
C VAL A 165 -34.94 5.70 -2.23
N ASP A 166 -35.30 5.16 -1.07
CA ASP A 166 -34.77 3.91 -0.51
C ASP A 166 -34.74 2.77 -1.54
N VAL A 167 -33.62 2.04 -1.57
CA VAL A 167 -33.43 0.79 -2.32
C VAL A 167 -34.09 -0.38 -1.59
#